data_AF-A0A969Z5V8-F1
#
_entry.id   AF-A0A969Z5V8-F1
#
_cell.length_a   1.000
_cell.length_b   1.000
_cell.length_c   1.000
_cell.angle_alpha   90.00
_cell.angle_beta   90.00
_cell.angle_gamma   90.00
#
_symmetry.space_group_name_H-M   'P 1'
#
loop_
_entity.id
_entity.type
_entity.pdbx_description
1 polymer ?
#
loop_
_entity_poly.entity_id
_entity_poly.type
_entity_poly.pdbx_seq_one_letter_code
_entity_poly.pdbx_strand_id
1 'polypeptide(L)'
;MKKILFIFFLIIVYILIIEYKMDDTYVSKIDLNLKEKEMGITFINLEDSKSLLINKEDIFILVILEYLNDNKINEVLKMFGIEKLDYVLMNDEYNMDILVSNKVINKKKFKVKDISFFNNDNELKISYLNHNFCVYEKIQEESDKDCKYIYFLTVDKKIEVDEEVNMVFYDEDTNPDYLESLYNQWIDIYMIKKEYFVTLKLDEDNYDTITIPLNN
;
A
#
# COMPACT_ATOMS: atom_id res chain seq x y z
N MET A 1 33.36 33.04 -37.41
CA MET A 1 32.00 32.41 -37.39
C MET A 1 32.03 30.95 -36.96
N LYS A 2 32.81 30.04 -37.59
CA LYS A 2 32.85 28.61 -37.19
C LYS A 2 33.21 28.34 -35.72
N LYS A 3 34.18 29.08 -35.14
CA LYS A 3 34.58 28.93 -33.74
C LYS A 3 33.50 29.38 -32.74
N ILE A 4 32.71 30.39 -33.09
CA ILE A 4 31.60 30.90 -32.26
C ILE A 4 30.43 29.90 -32.27
N LEU A 5 30.13 29.32 -33.44
CA LEU A 5 29.10 28.29 -33.58
C LEU A 5 29.42 27.04 -32.76
N PHE A 6 30.70 26.66 -32.69
CA PHE A 6 31.17 25.52 -31.91
C PHE A 6 31.02 25.73 -30.39
N ILE A 7 31.30 26.95 -29.91
CA ILE A 7 31.09 27.31 -28.50
C ILE A 7 29.60 27.25 -28.16
N PHE A 8 28.73 27.75 -29.05
CA PHE A 8 27.27 27.71 -28.84
C PHE A 8 26.74 26.27 -28.79
N PHE A 9 27.26 25.40 -29.66
CA PHE A 9 26.94 23.97 -29.64
C PHE A 9 27.36 23.30 -28.33
N LEU A 10 28.56 23.60 -27.81
CA LEU A 10 29.01 23.07 -26.52
C LEU A 10 28.16 23.54 -25.35
N ILE A 11 27.69 24.80 -25.37
CA ILE A 11 26.79 25.32 -24.34
C ILE A 11 25.43 24.60 -24.39
N ILE A 12 24.89 24.37 -25.59
CA ILE A 12 23.62 23.62 -25.76
C ILE A 12 23.77 22.18 -25.25
N VAL A 13 24.87 21.50 -25.59
CA VAL A 13 25.14 20.14 -25.09
C VAL A 13 25.29 20.13 -23.57
N TYR A 14 25.93 21.14 -22.99
CA TYR A 14 26.09 21.27 -21.54
C TYR A 14 24.74 21.50 -20.84
N ILE A 15 23.86 22.33 -21.41
CA ILE A 15 22.50 22.55 -20.88
C ILE A 15 21.69 21.24 -20.94
N LEU A 16 21.75 20.50 -22.04
CA LEU A 16 21.08 19.20 -22.17
C LEU A 16 21.56 18.17 -21.14
N ILE A 17 22.87 18.17 -20.82
CA ILE A 17 23.43 17.29 -19.78
C ILE A 17 22.93 17.69 -18.38
N ILE A 18 22.77 18.99 -18.11
CA ILE A 18 22.24 19.47 -16.82
C ILE A 18 20.76 19.11 -16.67
N GLU A 19 19.94 19.34 -17.69
CA GLU A 19 18.52 18.95 -17.67
C GLU A 19 18.37 17.43 -17.45
N TYR A 20 19.19 16.62 -18.13
CA TYR A 20 19.19 15.16 -17.92
C TYR A 20 19.60 14.74 -16.50
N LYS A 21 20.48 15.51 -15.83
CA LYS A 21 20.90 15.22 -14.45
C LYS A 21 19.91 15.69 -13.38
N MET A 22 19.07 16.67 -13.69
CA MET A 22 18.14 17.27 -12.72
C MET A 22 16.79 16.54 -12.66
N ASP A 23 16.46 15.69 -13.64
CA ASP A 23 15.31 14.78 -13.61
C ASP A 23 15.55 13.60 -12.64
N ASP A 24 16.82 13.38 -12.26
CA ASP A 24 17.30 12.31 -11.39
C ASP A 24 17.65 12.85 -10.00
N THR A 25 16.80 13.70 -9.40
CA THR A 25 16.77 13.75 -7.93
C THR A 25 16.35 12.36 -7.47
N TYR A 26 17.34 11.49 -7.25
CA TYR A 26 17.22 10.13 -6.76
C TYR A 26 16.47 10.15 -5.43
N VAL A 27 15.14 10.19 -5.47
CA VAL A 27 14.35 9.46 -4.50
C VAL A 27 14.75 8.02 -4.75
N SER A 28 15.50 7.42 -3.84
CA SER A 28 15.85 6.01 -3.95
C SER A 28 14.55 5.24 -4.15
N LYS A 29 14.38 4.62 -5.33
CA LYS A 29 13.18 3.83 -5.60
C LYS A 29 13.04 2.79 -4.51
N ILE A 30 11.83 2.66 -3.99
CA ILE A 30 11.49 1.67 -2.98
C ILE A 30 11.46 0.32 -3.67
N ASP A 31 12.45 -0.51 -3.37
CA ASP A 31 12.49 -1.91 -3.76
C ASP A 31 12.29 -2.78 -2.51
N LEU A 32 11.20 -3.55 -2.50
CA LEU A 32 10.85 -4.46 -1.41
C LEU A 32 11.67 -5.76 -1.44
N ASN A 33 12.43 -6.01 -2.52
CA ASN A 33 13.23 -7.21 -2.74
C ASN A 33 12.43 -8.51 -2.48
N LEU A 34 11.22 -8.58 -3.04
CA LEU A 34 10.32 -9.71 -2.91
C LEU A 34 10.80 -10.87 -3.79
N LYS A 35 10.83 -12.07 -3.22
CA LYS A 35 11.05 -13.31 -3.97
C LYS A 35 9.79 -13.72 -4.74
N GLU A 36 9.95 -14.67 -5.65
CA GLU A 36 8.86 -15.15 -6.52
C GLU A 36 7.60 -15.59 -5.74
N LYS A 37 7.77 -16.26 -4.60
CA LYS A 37 6.66 -16.72 -3.74
C LYS A 37 6.30 -15.75 -2.60
N GLU A 38 6.77 -14.51 -2.68
CA GLU A 38 6.49 -13.49 -1.67
C GLU A 38 5.50 -12.47 -2.20
N MET A 39 4.62 -11.98 -1.34
CA MET A 39 3.73 -10.85 -1.58
C MET A 39 4.05 -9.74 -0.58
N GLY A 40 4.05 -8.49 -1.04
CA GLY A 40 4.05 -7.32 -0.17
C GLY A 40 2.69 -6.64 -0.18
N ILE A 41 2.17 -6.29 0.99
CA ILE A 41 0.99 -5.43 1.18
C ILE A 41 1.48 -4.16 1.88
N THR A 42 1.58 -3.07 1.14
CA THR A 42 2.04 -1.78 1.65
C THR A 42 0.87 -0.90 2.02
N PHE A 43 0.87 -0.39 3.24
CA PHE A 43 -0.11 0.56 3.74
C PHE A 43 0.27 1.97 3.28
N ILE A 44 -0.58 2.59 2.48
CA ILE A 44 -0.44 3.98 2.04
C ILE A 44 -1.50 4.78 2.79
N ASN A 45 -1.07 5.48 3.83
CA ASN A 45 -1.89 6.39 4.61
C ASN A 45 -1.52 7.83 4.24
N LEU A 46 -2.40 8.49 3.51
CA LEU A 46 -2.27 9.88 3.08
C LEU A 46 -3.34 10.73 3.78
N GLU A 47 -3.28 12.04 3.59
CA GLU A 47 -4.23 12.96 4.23
C GLU A 47 -5.67 12.76 3.75
N ASP A 48 -5.85 12.56 2.44
CA ASP A 48 -7.16 12.48 1.78
C ASP A 48 -7.46 11.09 1.19
N SER A 49 -6.61 10.10 1.47
CA SER A 49 -6.84 8.73 1.03
C SER A 49 -6.12 7.69 1.88
N LYS A 50 -6.72 6.50 1.97
CA LYS A 50 -6.09 5.29 2.50
C LYS A 50 -6.17 4.20 1.45
N SER A 51 -5.06 3.54 1.20
CA SER A 51 -4.99 2.47 0.22
C SER A 51 -3.97 1.40 0.59
N LEU A 52 -4.12 0.24 -0.04
CA LEU A 52 -3.13 -0.82 0.00
C LEU A 52 -2.49 -0.95 -1.37
N LEU A 53 -1.17 -0.91 -1.42
CA LEU A 53 -0.41 -1.28 -2.61
C LEU A 53 0.10 -2.71 -2.43
N ILE A 54 -0.47 -3.63 -3.21
CA ILE A 54 -0.07 -5.04 -3.23
C ILE A 54 0.92 -5.23 -4.38
N ASN A 55 2.09 -5.75 -4.04
CA ASN A 55 3.15 -6.10 -4.99
C ASN A 55 3.36 -7.62 -4.99
N LYS A 56 3.28 -8.24 -6.17
CA LYS A 56 3.52 -9.67 -6.38
C LYS A 56 4.19 -9.91 -7.73
N GLU A 57 5.45 -10.35 -7.69
CA GLU A 57 6.30 -10.45 -8.89
C GLU A 57 6.31 -9.10 -9.62
N ASP A 58 5.89 -9.08 -10.89
CA ASP A 58 5.81 -7.85 -11.70
C ASP A 58 4.41 -7.21 -11.69
N ILE A 59 3.51 -7.61 -10.78
CA ILE A 59 2.14 -7.08 -10.71
C ILE A 59 1.97 -6.12 -9.53
N PHE A 60 1.42 -4.95 -9.83
CA PHE A 60 1.02 -3.93 -8.86
C PHE A 60 -0.49 -3.74 -8.85
N ILE A 61 -1.09 -3.93 -7.67
CA ILE A 61 -2.52 -3.79 -7.43
C ILE A 61 -2.71 -2.70 -6.38
N LEU A 62 -3.44 -1.64 -6.72
CA LEU A 62 -3.84 -0.63 -5.76
C LEU A 62 -5.27 -0.91 -5.31
N VAL A 63 -5.47 -1.08 -4.01
CA VAL A 63 -6.80 -1.23 -3.39
C VAL A 63 -7.14 0.06 -2.65
N ILE A 64 -8.18 0.74 -3.09
CA ILE A 64 -8.65 1.96 -2.45
C ILE A 64 -9.59 1.59 -1.31
N LEU A 65 -9.25 2.05 -0.10
CA LEU A 65 -10.03 1.82 1.11
C LEU A 65 -10.86 3.08 1.45
N GLU A 66 -10.22 4.25 1.41
CA GLU A 66 -10.85 5.56 1.59
C GLU A 66 -10.28 6.51 0.53
N TYR A 67 -11.13 7.33 -0.09
CA TYR A 67 -10.70 8.34 -1.05
C TYR A 67 -11.61 9.56 -1.02
N LEU A 68 -11.02 10.75 -0.88
CA LEU A 68 -11.71 12.02 -1.00
C LEU A 68 -11.31 12.74 -2.29
N ASN A 69 -10.08 13.22 -2.37
CA ASN A 69 -9.54 13.92 -3.54
C ASN A 69 -8.00 13.97 -3.49
N ASP A 70 -7.38 12.80 -3.38
CA ASP A 70 -5.94 12.70 -3.18
C ASP A 70 -5.14 13.06 -4.44
N ASN A 71 -4.14 13.92 -4.29
CA ASN A 71 -3.23 14.32 -5.36
C ASN A 71 -1.80 13.75 -5.21
N LYS A 72 -1.51 13.02 -4.13
CA LYS A 72 -0.17 12.52 -3.77
C LYS A 72 0.05 11.06 -4.16
N ILE A 73 -1.01 10.30 -4.45
CA ILE A 73 -0.93 8.87 -4.74
C ILE A 73 0.00 8.58 -5.92
N ASN A 74 -0.01 9.43 -6.95
CA ASN A 74 0.91 9.31 -8.09
C ASN A 74 2.37 9.51 -7.70
N GLU A 75 2.67 10.39 -6.74
CA GLU A 75 4.02 10.59 -6.22
C GLU A 75 4.47 9.33 -5.47
N VAL A 76 3.59 8.78 -4.62
CA VAL A 76 3.85 7.52 -3.91
C VAL A 76 4.11 6.38 -4.90
N LEU A 77 3.25 6.19 -5.91
CA LEU A 77 3.45 5.14 -6.93
C LEU A 77 4.80 5.29 -7.65
N LYS A 78 5.22 6.52 -7.97
CA LYS A 78 6.54 6.78 -8.55
C LYS A 78 7.70 6.41 -7.61
N MET A 79 7.55 6.57 -6.28
CA MET A 79 8.55 6.11 -5.31
C MET A 79 8.75 4.59 -5.39
N PHE A 80 7.70 3.82 -5.64
CA PHE A 80 7.77 2.38 -5.90
C PHE A 80 8.20 2.03 -7.34
N GLY A 81 8.55 3.04 -8.16
CA GLY A 81 8.92 2.86 -9.56
C GLY A 81 7.76 2.47 -10.48
N ILE A 82 6.51 2.71 -10.06
CA ILE A 82 5.30 2.31 -10.77
C ILE A 82 4.86 3.45 -11.70
N GLU A 83 5.01 3.25 -13.00
CA GLU A 83 4.48 4.16 -14.04
C GLU A 83 3.04 3.83 -14.44
N LYS A 84 2.65 2.55 -14.29
CA LYS A 84 1.34 2.04 -14.64
C LYS A 84 0.96 0.90 -13.71
N LEU A 85 -0.25 0.96 -13.16
CA LEU A 85 -0.83 -0.12 -12.37
C LEU A 85 -1.43 -1.20 -13.27
N ASP A 86 -1.35 -2.45 -12.85
CA ASP A 86 -2.07 -3.55 -13.49
C ASP A 86 -3.55 -3.50 -13.12
N TYR A 87 -3.82 -3.26 -11.83
CA TYR A 87 -5.16 -3.25 -11.27
C TYR A 87 -5.36 -2.11 -10.28
N VAL A 88 -6.54 -1.50 -10.33
CA VAL A 88 -7.09 -0.65 -9.27
C VAL A 88 -8.42 -1.26 -8.84
N LEU A 89 -8.57 -1.52 -7.54
CA LEU A 89 -9.78 -2.04 -6.91
C LEU A 89 -10.43 -0.95 -6.08
N MET A 90 -11.74 -0.76 -6.26
CA MET A 90 -12.50 0.30 -5.59
C MET A 90 -13.93 -0.16 -5.26
N ASN A 91 -14.48 0.33 -4.17
CA ASN A 91 -15.89 0.12 -3.83
C ASN A 91 -16.79 0.97 -4.72
N ASP A 92 -16.43 2.24 -4.89
CA ASP A 92 -17.10 3.20 -5.77
C ASP A 92 -16.20 3.68 -6.91
N GLU A 93 -16.79 4.33 -7.91
CA GLU A 93 -16.02 4.94 -8.98
C GLU A 93 -15.47 6.30 -8.52
N TYR A 94 -14.15 6.39 -8.39
CA TYR A 94 -13.46 7.64 -8.09
C TYR A 94 -12.70 8.16 -9.31
N ASN A 95 -12.73 9.47 -9.50
CA ASN A 95 -11.96 10.12 -10.56
C ASN A 95 -10.51 10.29 -10.10
N MET A 96 -9.65 9.35 -10.46
CA MET A 96 -8.22 9.39 -10.19
C MET A 96 -7.45 9.48 -11.50
N ASP A 97 -6.48 10.39 -11.55
CA ASP A 97 -5.55 10.55 -12.68
C ASP A 97 -4.39 9.54 -12.57
N ILE A 98 -4.71 8.24 -12.57
CA ILE A 98 -3.72 7.16 -12.48
C ILE A 98 -3.80 6.30 -13.73
N LEU A 99 -2.65 6.03 -14.34
CA LEU A 99 -2.55 5.12 -15.48
C LEU A 99 -2.71 3.67 -14.99
N VAL A 100 -3.78 3.01 -15.44
CA VAL A 100 -4.13 1.66 -15.00
C VAL A 100 -4.58 0.79 -16.17
N SER A 101 -4.19 -0.49 -16.17
CA SER A 101 -4.62 -1.46 -17.17
C SER A 101 -6.06 -1.95 -16.93
N ASN A 102 -6.43 -2.22 -15.68
CA ASN A 102 -7.74 -2.74 -15.31
C ASN A 102 -8.32 -2.03 -14.08
N LYS A 103 -9.55 -1.53 -14.18
CA LYS A 103 -10.33 -1.04 -13.03
C LYS A 103 -11.35 -2.08 -12.61
N VAL A 104 -11.41 -2.38 -11.32
CA VAL A 104 -12.36 -3.32 -10.72
C VAL A 104 -13.19 -2.55 -9.70
N ILE A 105 -14.45 -2.30 -10.04
CA ILE A 105 -15.34 -1.46 -9.25
C ILE A 105 -16.49 -2.33 -8.72
N ASN A 106 -16.78 -2.22 -7.44
CA ASN A 106 -17.92 -2.86 -6.75
C ASN A 106 -18.06 -4.37 -7.05
N LYS A 107 -16.94 -5.11 -7.03
CA LYS A 107 -16.95 -6.57 -7.19
C LYS A 107 -16.79 -7.27 -5.85
N LYS A 108 -17.78 -8.10 -5.51
CA LYS A 108 -17.75 -8.93 -4.30
C LYS A 108 -16.66 -9.99 -4.29
N LYS A 109 -16.31 -10.53 -5.46
CA LYS A 109 -15.26 -11.54 -5.61
C LYS A 109 -14.44 -11.26 -6.85
N PHE A 110 -13.13 -11.30 -6.70
CA PHE A 110 -12.18 -11.08 -7.79
C PHE A 110 -10.89 -11.84 -7.53
N LYS A 111 -10.15 -12.17 -8.59
CA LYS A 111 -8.89 -12.91 -8.48
C LYS A 111 -7.86 -12.34 -9.46
N VAL A 112 -6.64 -12.13 -8.98
CA VAL A 112 -5.47 -11.76 -9.78
C VAL A 112 -4.38 -12.77 -9.46
N LYS A 113 -3.88 -13.50 -10.46
CA LYS A 113 -2.95 -14.63 -10.26
C LYS A 113 -3.46 -15.59 -9.18
N ASP A 114 -2.74 -15.73 -8.08
CA ASP A 114 -2.99 -16.56 -6.90
C ASP A 114 -3.63 -15.78 -5.74
N ILE A 115 -3.93 -14.49 -5.93
CA ILE A 115 -4.52 -13.59 -4.95
C ILE A 115 -6.03 -13.52 -5.13
N SER A 116 -6.79 -13.83 -4.10
CA SER A 116 -8.26 -13.75 -4.12
C SER A 116 -8.74 -12.61 -3.25
N PHE A 117 -9.65 -11.81 -3.79
CA PHE A 117 -10.27 -10.68 -3.11
C PHE A 117 -11.75 -11.00 -2.88
N PHE A 118 -12.19 -10.84 -1.64
CA PHE A 118 -13.58 -10.96 -1.24
C PHE A 118 -13.98 -9.65 -0.56
N ASN A 119 -14.98 -8.99 -1.10
CA ASN A 119 -15.43 -7.69 -0.64
C ASN A 119 -16.90 -7.77 -0.27
N ASN A 120 -17.18 -7.47 0.99
CA ASN A 120 -18.50 -7.37 1.58
C ASN A 120 -18.64 -5.99 2.24
N ASP A 121 -19.86 -5.62 2.63
CA ASP A 121 -20.18 -4.25 3.06
C ASP A 121 -19.29 -3.70 4.19
N ASN A 122 -18.72 -4.55 5.06
CA ASN A 122 -17.88 -4.12 6.20
C ASN A 122 -16.49 -4.79 6.22
N GLU A 123 -16.15 -5.60 5.21
CA GLU A 123 -14.93 -6.41 5.21
C GLU A 123 -14.39 -6.56 3.79
N LEU A 124 -13.11 -6.21 3.61
CA LEU A 124 -12.31 -6.66 2.49
C LEU A 124 -11.35 -7.75 2.98
N LYS A 125 -11.47 -8.95 2.42
CA LYS A 125 -10.56 -10.07 2.65
C LYS A 125 -9.69 -10.32 1.43
N ILE A 126 -8.39 -10.38 1.66
CA ILE A 126 -7.34 -10.66 0.68
C ILE A 126 -6.68 -11.98 1.07
N SER A 127 -6.89 -13.00 0.25
CA SER A 127 -6.34 -14.35 0.46
C SER A 127 -5.15 -14.59 -0.47
N TYR A 128 -4.03 -15.02 0.10
CA TYR A 128 -2.82 -15.42 -0.61
C TYR A 128 -2.21 -16.65 0.07
N LEU A 129 -2.04 -17.75 -0.67
CA LEU A 129 -1.60 -19.04 -0.13
C LEU A 129 -2.49 -19.50 1.05
N ASN A 130 -1.91 -19.65 2.24
CA ASN A 130 -2.56 -20.01 3.50
C ASN A 130 -2.78 -18.80 4.42
N HIS A 131 -2.66 -17.58 3.89
CA HIS A 131 -2.82 -16.32 4.60
C HIS A 131 -4.08 -15.61 4.16
N ASN A 132 -4.84 -15.13 5.14
CA ASN A 132 -5.92 -14.18 4.91
C ASN A 132 -5.60 -12.88 5.65
N PHE A 133 -5.56 -11.80 4.90
CA PHE A 133 -5.45 -10.44 5.40
C PHE A 133 -6.81 -9.76 5.26
N CYS A 134 -7.32 -9.22 6.35
CA CYS A 134 -8.68 -8.66 6.41
C CYS A 134 -8.63 -7.19 6.81
N VAL A 135 -9.35 -6.37 6.06
CA VAL A 135 -9.58 -4.95 6.37
C VAL A 135 -11.01 -4.80 6.83
N TYR A 136 -11.19 -4.24 8.02
CA TYR A 136 -12.50 -3.90 8.57
C TYR A 136 -12.67 -2.39 8.57
N GLU A 137 -13.78 -1.91 7.98
CA GLU A 137 -14.14 -0.48 8.07
C GLU A 137 -14.38 -0.04 9.51
N LYS A 138 -15.02 -0.92 10.31
CA LYS A 138 -15.30 -0.72 11.73
C LYS A 138 -15.15 -2.04 12.48
N ILE A 139 -14.90 -1.95 13.78
CA ILE A 139 -14.79 -3.14 14.64
C ILE A 139 -16.11 -3.92 14.66
N GLN A 140 -16.06 -5.17 14.21
CA GLN A 140 -17.16 -6.12 14.34
C GLN A 140 -17.09 -6.82 15.71
N GLU A 141 -18.24 -7.25 16.24
CA GLU A 141 -18.28 -7.96 17.54
C GLU A 141 -17.65 -9.36 17.47
N GLU A 142 -17.60 -9.96 16.28
CA GLU A 142 -16.85 -11.19 16.01
C GLU A 142 -16.01 -10.96 14.75
N SER A 143 -14.68 -10.93 14.86
CA SER A 143 -13.79 -11.01 13.70
C SER A 143 -13.93 -12.39 13.06
N ASP A 144 -13.85 -12.48 11.73
CA ASP A 144 -13.80 -13.78 11.07
C ASP A 144 -12.55 -14.54 11.53
N LYS A 145 -12.74 -15.73 12.10
CA LYS A 145 -11.67 -16.57 12.67
C LYS A 145 -10.61 -16.94 11.64
N ASP A 146 -10.92 -16.84 10.35
CA ASP A 146 -9.99 -17.19 9.27
C ASP A 146 -8.95 -16.07 8.97
N CYS A 147 -9.05 -14.89 9.58
CA CYS A 147 -8.17 -13.75 9.33
C CYS A 147 -6.92 -13.76 10.24
N LYS A 148 -5.75 -14.09 9.69
CA LYS A 148 -4.47 -14.08 10.45
C LYS A 148 -3.88 -12.68 10.64
N TYR A 149 -4.24 -11.75 9.76
CA TYR A 149 -3.75 -10.38 9.77
C TYR A 149 -4.92 -9.44 9.59
N ILE A 150 -5.04 -8.44 10.45
CA ILE A 150 -6.20 -7.56 10.48
C ILE A 150 -5.76 -6.10 10.39
N TYR A 151 -6.45 -5.30 9.57
CA TYR A 151 -6.35 -3.86 9.57
C TYR A 151 -7.70 -3.23 9.90
N PHE A 152 -7.76 -2.46 10.98
CA PHE A 152 -8.93 -1.67 11.33
C PHE A 152 -8.78 -0.24 10.80
N LEU A 153 -9.61 0.15 9.84
CA LEU A 153 -9.64 1.51 9.30
C LEU A 153 -10.18 2.53 10.31
N THR A 154 -11.16 2.11 11.13
CA THR A 154 -11.70 2.91 12.23
C THR A 154 -11.86 2.05 13.47
N VAL A 155 -11.29 2.53 14.58
CA VAL A 155 -11.38 1.89 15.90
C VAL A 155 -12.13 2.83 16.85
N ASP A 156 -13.40 2.53 17.11
CA ASP A 156 -14.32 3.34 17.91
C ASP A 156 -14.72 2.71 19.25
N LYS A 157 -14.27 1.47 19.50
CA LYS A 157 -14.48 0.70 20.72
C LYS A 157 -13.28 -0.22 20.97
N LYS A 158 -13.25 -0.89 22.13
CA LYS A 158 -12.21 -1.88 22.44
C LYS A 158 -12.19 -2.99 21.39
N ILE A 159 -11.00 -3.30 20.88
CA ILE A 159 -10.80 -4.39 19.93
C ILE A 159 -10.78 -5.72 20.68
N GLU A 160 -11.48 -6.71 20.18
CA GLU A 160 -11.28 -8.10 20.60
C GLU A 160 -11.02 -8.91 19.34
N VAL A 161 -9.95 -9.70 19.36
CA VAL A 161 -9.56 -10.57 18.26
C VAL A 161 -9.34 -11.99 18.77
N ASP A 162 -9.51 -12.94 17.86
CA ASP A 162 -9.26 -14.35 18.10
C ASP A 162 -7.76 -14.61 18.39
N GLU A 163 -7.46 -15.68 19.13
CA GLU A 163 -6.08 -16.08 19.47
C GLU A 163 -5.27 -16.53 18.24
N GLU A 164 -5.93 -16.87 17.14
CA GLU A 164 -5.29 -17.25 15.87
C GLU A 164 -4.80 -16.04 15.04
N VAL A 165 -5.08 -14.81 15.47
CA VAL A 165 -4.59 -13.59 14.82
C VAL A 165 -3.12 -13.37 15.15
N ASN A 166 -2.28 -13.26 14.13
CA ASN A 166 -0.84 -13.01 14.28
C ASN A 166 -0.52 -11.51 14.41
N MET A 167 -1.23 -10.66 13.66
CA MET A 167 -0.91 -9.23 13.60
C MET A 167 -2.14 -8.35 13.41
N VAL A 168 -2.13 -7.20 14.09
CA VAL A 168 -3.15 -6.15 13.96
C VAL A 168 -2.50 -4.83 13.57
N PHE A 169 -3.04 -4.21 12.53
CA PHE A 169 -2.73 -2.86 12.06
C PHE A 169 -3.85 -1.90 12.43
N TYR A 170 -3.48 -0.67 12.77
CA TYR A 170 -4.42 0.39 13.14
C TYR A 170 -3.83 1.78 12.84
N ASP A 171 -4.69 2.76 12.66
CA ASP A 171 -4.25 4.14 12.36
C ASP A 171 -3.79 4.90 13.60
N GLU A 172 -2.86 5.85 13.42
CA GLU A 172 -2.27 6.67 14.48
C GLU A 172 -3.27 7.47 15.34
N ASP A 173 -4.43 7.81 14.78
CA ASP A 173 -5.48 8.56 15.47
C ASP A 173 -6.34 7.69 16.40
N THR A 174 -6.04 6.38 16.48
CA THR A 174 -6.76 5.43 17.32
C THR A 174 -6.55 5.72 18.81
N ASN A 175 -7.64 5.74 19.59
CA ASN A 175 -7.56 5.87 21.04
C ASN A 175 -6.80 4.66 21.65
N PRO A 176 -5.69 4.87 22.38
CA PRO A 176 -4.92 3.79 23.00
C PRO A 176 -5.71 2.88 23.95
N ASP A 177 -6.75 3.40 24.62
CA ASP A 177 -7.60 2.62 25.53
C ASP A 177 -8.36 1.49 24.80
N TYR A 178 -8.52 1.61 23.49
CA TYR A 178 -9.19 0.60 22.65
C TYR A 178 -8.28 -0.57 22.27
N LEU A 179 -6.97 -0.43 22.49
CA LEU A 179 -5.94 -1.43 22.15
C LEU A 179 -5.50 -2.26 23.36
N GLU A 180 -5.94 -1.90 24.57
CA GLU A 180 -5.51 -2.50 25.84
C GLU A 180 -5.59 -4.03 25.84
N SER A 181 -6.65 -4.59 25.27
CA SER A 181 -6.86 -6.03 25.10
C SER A 181 -5.79 -6.69 24.25
N LEU A 182 -5.40 -6.07 23.13
CA LEU A 182 -4.40 -6.60 22.21
C LEU A 182 -3.02 -6.69 22.86
N TYR A 183 -2.63 -5.69 23.67
CA TYR A 183 -1.34 -5.70 24.37
C TYR A 183 -1.21 -6.84 25.39
N ASN A 184 -2.32 -7.43 25.81
CA ASN A 184 -2.34 -8.58 26.71
C ASN A 184 -2.33 -9.93 25.97
N GLN A 185 -2.42 -9.92 24.65
CA GLN A 185 -2.37 -11.10 23.78
C GLN A 185 -0.99 -11.22 23.10
N TRP A 186 -0.64 -12.41 22.63
CA TRP A 186 0.60 -12.66 21.88
C TRP A 186 0.43 -12.29 20.40
N ILE A 187 0.10 -11.02 20.15
CA ILE A 187 -0.21 -10.50 18.82
C ILE A 187 0.73 -9.33 18.52
N ASP A 188 1.28 -9.30 17.31
CA ASP A 188 2.06 -8.16 16.85
C ASP A 188 1.12 -6.98 16.52
N ILE A 189 1.42 -5.80 17.05
CA ILE A 189 0.57 -4.61 16.91
C ILE A 189 1.35 -3.51 16.20
N TYR A 190 0.85 -3.04 15.06
CA TYR A 190 1.54 -2.07 14.19
C TYR A 190 0.67 -0.85 13.91
N MET A 191 1.21 0.32 14.27
CA MET A 191 0.57 1.61 13.99
C MET A 191 0.95 2.10 12.58
N ILE A 192 -0.07 2.38 11.77
CA ILE A 192 0.05 2.98 10.45
C ILE A 192 0.06 4.50 10.58
N LYS A 193 1.07 5.13 9.98
CA LYS A 193 1.32 6.57 10.03
C LYS A 193 1.51 7.16 8.65
N LYS A 194 1.51 8.49 8.59
CA LYS A 194 1.74 9.24 7.34
C LYS A 194 3.23 9.49 7.05
N GLU A 195 4.12 9.35 8.04
CA GLU A 195 5.56 9.64 7.90
C GLU A 195 6.40 8.47 7.40
N TYR A 196 5.84 7.27 7.31
CA TYR A 196 6.52 6.10 6.79
C TYR A 196 5.53 5.12 6.17
N PHE A 197 6.02 4.30 5.25
CA PHE A 197 5.27 3.14 4.77
C PHE A 197 5.58 1.93 5.64
N VAL A 198 4.55 1.13 5.91
CA VAL A 198 4.69 -0.22 6.43
C VAL A 198 4.32 -1.17 5.31
N THR A 199 5.09 -2.23 5.13
CA THR A 199 4.78 -3.33 4.23
C THR A 199 4.70 -4.62 5.01
N LEU A 200 3.54 -5.27 5.03
CA LEU A 200 3.41 -6.66 5.43
C LEU A 200 3.90 -7.54 4.29
N LYS A 201 4.97 -8.29 4.54
CA LYS A 201 5.54 -9.24 3.61
C LYS A 201 5.09 -10.64 3.99
N LEU A 202 4.52 -11.38 3.05
CA LEU A 202 3.98 -12.73 3.25
C LEU A 202 4.71 -13.72 2.33
N ASP A 203 5.13 -14.85 2.88
CA ASP A 203 5.55 -16.03 2.12
C ASP A 203 4.64 -17.24 2.41
N GLU A 204 5.02 -18.47 2.05
CA GLU A 204 4.18 -19.66 2.25
C GLU A 204 3.97 -20.02 3.73
N ASP A 205 4.94 -19.73 4.59
CA ASP A 205 4.97 -20.21 5.98
C ASP A 205 5.12 -19.08 7.01
N ASN A 206 5.61 -17.90 6.59
CA ASN A 206 6.02 -16.81 7.48
C ASN A 206 5.49 -15.45 7.00
N TYR A 207 5.62 -14.48 7.90
CA TYR A 207 5.43 -13.06 7.63
C TYR A 207 6.60 -12.24 8.18
N ASP A 208 6.79 -11.06 7.62
CA ASP A 208 7.72 -10.03 8.11
C ASP A 208 7.15 -8.63 7.84
N THR A 209 7.69 -7.61 8.49
CA THR A 209 7.32 -6.21 8.27
C THR A 209 8.51 -5.39 7.82
N ILE A 210 8.33 -4.60 6.76
CA ILE A 210 9.33 -3.64 6.29
C ILE A 210 8.79 -2.24 6.57
N THR A 211 9.57 -1.40 7.25
CA THR A 211 9.23 0.01 7.46
C THR A 211 10.15 0.89 6.63
N ILE A 212 9.56 1.74 5.79
CA ILE A 212 10.28 2.64 4.90
C ILE A 212 9.95 4.08 5.30
N PRO A 213 10.91 4.83 5.85
CA PRO A 213 10.68 6.23 6.18
C PRO A 213 10.47 7.06 4.92
N LEU A 214 9.52 7.99 4.96
CA LEU A 214 9.41 9.03 3.96
C LEU A 214 10.44 10.11 4.31
N ASN A 215 11.58 10.09 3.64
CA ASN A 215 12.56 11.17 3.76
C ASN A 215 11.95 12.43 3.14
N ASN A 216 11.58 13.39 3.98
CA ASN A 216 11.25 14.77 3.57
C ASN A 216 12.48 15.49 2.99
#